data_AF-A0A950KJG6-F1
#
_entry.id   AF-A0A950KJG6-F1
#
_cell.length_a   1.000
_cell.length_b   1.000
_cell.length_c   1.000
_cell.angle_alpha   90.00
_cell.angle_beta   90.00
_cell.angle_gamma   90.00
#
_symmetry.space_group_name_H-M   'P 1'
#
loop_
_entity.id
_entity.type
_entity.pdbx_description
1 polymer ?
#
loop_
_entity_poly.entity_id
_entity_poly.type
_entity_poly.pdbx_seq_one_letter_code
_entity_poly.pdbx_strand_id
1 'polypeptide(L)' 'MNQFKTLRASSLYCPKCKATQPVYEKLLLVLPDREVYDYLCRRCATSIGSREVKAGANAPQGLILP' A
#
# COMPACT_ATOMS: atom_id res chain seq x y z
N MET A 1 25.77 -0.37 4.44
CA MET A 1 24.69 -1.37 4.29
C MET A 1 23.32 -0.74 4.54
N ASN A 2 22.52 -0.42 3.52
CA ASN A 2 21.12 0.04 3.69
C ASN A 2 20.12 -0.88 2.95
N GLN A 3 20.11 -2.18 3.28
CA GLN A 3 19.29 -3.18 2.57
C GLN A 3 17.79 -3.20 2.93
N PHE A 4 17.36 -2.46 3.96
CA PHE A 4 15.96 -2.52 4.45
C PHE A 4 15.23 -1.19 4.36
N LYS A 5 15.38 -0.47 3.23
CA LYS A 5 14.80 0.87 3.07
C LYS A 5 13.26 0.90 3.12
N THR A 6 12.57 -0.21 2.88
CA THR A 6 11.11 -0.26 2.88
C THR A 6 10.61 -1.69 3.14
N LEU A 7 9.84 -1.88 4.21
CA LEU A 7 9.14 -3.13 4.50
C LEU A 7 7.72 -3.06 3.92
N ARG A 8 7.33 -4.10 3.18
CA ARG A 8 5.97 -4.28 2.67
C ARG A 8 5.41 -5.58 3.23
N ALA A 9 4.10 -5.61 3.49
CA ALA A 9 3.46 -6.84 3.91
C ALA A 9 3.40 -7.79 2.70
N SER A 10 3.92 -9.01 2.85
CA SER A 10 3.82 -10.06 1.82
C SER A 10 2.57 -10.92 2.00
N SER A 11 2.12 -11.08 3.24
CA SER A 11 0.93 -11.87 3.61
C SER A 11 0.20 -11.23 4.79
N LEU A 12 -1.13 -11.29 4.77
CA LEU A 12 -2.00 -10.82 5.85
C LEU A 12 -3.14 -11.83 6.09
N TYR A 13 -3.71 -11.82 7.30
CA TYR A 13 -4.89 -12.64 7.58
C TYR A 13 -6.11 -12.11 6.83
N CYS A 14 -6.79 -12.99 6.09
CA CYS A 14 -8.03 -12.64 5.41
C CYS A 14 -9.25 -13.18 6.17
N PRO A 15 -10.18 -12.32 6.64
CA PRO A 15 -11.36 -12.78 7.38
C PRO A 15 -12.34 -13.57 6.51
N LYS A 16 -12.38 -13.35 5.18
CA LYS A 16 -13.22 -14.13 4.26
C LYS A 16 -12.65 -15.51 3.96
N CYS A 17 -11.34 -15.62 3.74
CA CYS A 17 -10.67 -16.90 3.49
C CYS A 17 -10.35 -17.65 4.79
N LYS A 18 -10.47 -16.99 5.95
CA LYS A 18 -10.14 -17.49 7.29
C LYS A 18 -8.72 -18.04 7.41
N ALA A 19 -7.78 -17.47 6.65
CA ALA A 19 -6.40 -17.91 6.59
C ALA A 19 -5.47 -16.74 6.27
N THR A 20 -4.19 -16.89 6.58
CA THR A 20 -3.13 -16.00 6.07
C THR A 20 -3.03 -16.17 4.55
N GLN A 21 -3.17 -15.07 3.83
CA GLN A 21 -3.16 -15.04 2.37
C GLN A 21 -2.11 -14.04 1.88
N PRO A 22 -1.47 -14.32 0.74
CA PRO A 22 -0.59 -13.36 0.11
C PRO A 22 -1.40 -12.13 -0.34
N VAL A 23 -0.78 -10.95 -0.24
CA VAL A 23 -1.43 -9.68 -0.60
C VAL A 23 -0.94 -9.14 -1.94
N TYR A 24 -1.83 -8.46 -2.64
CA TYR A 24 -1.48 -7.56 -3.72
C TYR A 24 -1.66 -6.12 -3.21
N GLU A 25 -0.61 -5.31 -3.34
CA GLU A 25 -0.65 -3.89 -2.99
C GLU A 25 -1.19 -3.10 -4.19
N LYS A 26 -2.27 -2.34 -3.99
CA LYS A 26 -2.86 -1.47 -5.00
C LYS A 26 -2.81 -0.04 -4.52
N LEU A 27 -2.29 0.89 -5.34
CA LEU A 27 -2.39 2.31 -5.04
C LEU A 27 -3.88 2.71 -5.01
N LEU A 28 -4.31 3.19 -3.86
CA LEU A 28 -5.68 3.62 -3.61
C LEU A 28 -5.82 5.11 -3.86
N LEU A 29 -4.87 5.90 -3.33
CA LEU A 29 -4.93 7.35 -3.36
C LEU A 29 -3.54 7.98 -3.34
N VAL A 30 -3.36 9.03 -4.13
CA VAL A 30 -2.15 9.88 -4.10
C VAL A 30 -2.54 11.22 -3.51
N LEU A 31 -1.86 11.62 -2.44
CA LEU A 31 -1.90 12.96 -1.86
C LEU A 31 -0.56 13.66 -2.07
N PRO A 32 -0.50 15.00 -1.96
CA PRO A 32 0.74 15.75 -2.11
C PRO A 32 1.89 15.24 -1.23
N ASP A 33 1.59 14.85 0.01
CA ASP A 33 2.60 14.43 1.00
C ASP A 33 2.68 12.92 1.21
N ARG A 34 1.70 12.16 0.71
CA ARG A 34 1.60 10.72 0.99
C ARG A 34 0.87 9.94 -0.09
N GLU A 35 1.27 8.69 -0.25
CA GLU A 35 0.58 7.70 -1.05
C GLU A 35 -0.09 6.69 -0.13
N VAL A 36 -1.35 6.37 -0.41
CA VAL A 36 -2.13 5.37 0.32
C VAL A 36 -2.32 4.17 -0.60
N TYR A 37 -1.88 3.02 -0.10
CA TYR A 37 -2.02 1.73 -0.74
C TYR A 37 -3.00 0.85 0.04
N ASP A 38 -3.80 0.10 -0.69
CA ASP A 38 -4.71 -0.91 -0.16
C ASP A 38 -4.09 -2.30 -0.39
N TYR A 39 -4.16 -3.16 0.63
CA TYR A 39 -3.73 -4.55 0.53
C TYR A 39 -4.94 -5.43 0.28
N LEU A 40 -4.99 -5.98 -0.93
CA LEU A 40 -6.04 -6.88 -1.34
C LEU A 40 -5.59 -8.33 -1.18
N CYS A 41 -6.44 -9.16 -0.61
CA CYS A 41 -6.26 -10.61 -0.60
C CYS A 41 -6.15 -11.11 -2.04
N ARG A 42 -5.04 -11.78 -2.41
CA ARG A 42 -4.89 -12.32 -3.77
C ARG A 42 -5.94 -13.37 -4.14
N ARG A 43 -6.56 -14.03 -3.15
CA ARG A 43 -7.52 -15.10 -3.40
C ARG A 43 -8.94 -14.59 -3.65
N CYS A 44 -9.39 -13.60 -2.89
CA CYS A 44 -10.79 -13.14 -2.91
C CYS A 44 -10.95 -11.63 -3.14
N ALA A 45 -9.85 -10.91 -3.42
CA ALA A 45 -9.81 -9.47 -3.67
C ALA A 45 -10.40 -8.58 -2.55
N THR A 46 -10.62 -9.13 -1.36
CA THR A 46 -11.09 -8.34 -0.21
C THR A 46 -9.94 -7.48 0.32
N SER A 47 -10.21 -6.22 0.64
CA SER A 47 -9.27 -5.37 1.37
C SER A 47 -9.04 -5.95 2.76
N ILE A 48 -7.78 -6.24 3.08
CA ILE A 48 -7.35 -6.86 4.34
C ILE A 48 -6.28 -6.05 5.06
N GLY A 49 -6.01 -4.82 4.60
CA GLY A 49 -5.13 -3.87 5.26
C GLY A 49 -4.80 -2.68 4.35
N SER A 50 -4.09 -1.70 4.89
CA SER A 50 -3.63 -0.53 4.14
C SER A 50 -2.22 -0.13 4.56
N ARG A 51 -1.54 0.63 3.69
CA ARG A 51 -0.20 1.18 3.93
C ARG A 51 -0.13 2.61 3.43
N GLU A 52 0.38 3.49 4.27
CA GLU A 52 0.68 4.87 3.89
C GLU A 52 2.19 5.04 3.74
N VAL A 53 2.61 5.71 2.68
CA VAL A 53 4.00 6.05 2.40
C VAL A 53 4.10 7.56 2.31
N LYS A 54 4.87 8.19 3.19
CA LYS A 54 5.19 9.62 3.04
C LYS A 54 6.08 9.79 1.82
N ALA A 55 5.72 10.71 0.94
CA ALA A 55 6.59 11.10 -0.17
C ALA A 55 7.86 11.72 0.42
N GLY A 56 9.00 11.05 0.29
CA GLY A 56 10.25 11.52 0.86
C GLY A 56 10.82 12.67 0.02
N ALA A 57 10.66 13.93 0.46
CA ALA A 57 11.32 15.17 0.00
C ALA A 57 11.42 15.46 -1.52
N ASN A 58 10.96 14.57 -2.38
CA ASN A 58 10.98 14.64 -3.83
C ASN A 58 9.60 14.22 -4.36
N ALA A 59 8.54 14.69 -3.69
CA ALA A 59 7.22 14.73 -4.30
C ALA A 59 7.29 15.74 -5.47
N PRO A 60 6.84 15.40 -6.68
CA PRO A 60 6.73 16.40 -7.73
C PRO A 60 5.80 17.51 -7.23
N GLN A 61 6.35 18.72 -7.12
CA GLN A 61 5.58 19.93 -6.90
C GLN A 61 4.64 20.10 -8.10
N GLY A 62 3.40 19.63 -7.99
CA GLY A 62 2.51 19.68 -9.14
C GLY A 62 1.25 18.86 -9.00
N LEU A 63 0.37 19.26 -8.10
CA LEU A 63 -1.07 19.14 -8.36
C LEU A 63 -1.65 20.55 -8.45
N ILE A 64 -1.22 21.30 -9.47
CA ILE A 64 -2.03 22.42 -9.99
C ILE A 64 -3.01 21.74 -10.95
N LEU A 65 -4.21 21.45 -10.46
CA LEU A 65 -5.32 21.04 -11.33
C LEU A 65 -5.89 22.33 -11.95
N PRO A 66 -6.11 22.41 -13.28
CA PRO A 66 -6.76 23.57 -13.90
C PRO A 66 -8.21 23.74 -13.42
#